data_AF-A0A3R7EBQ6-F1
#
_entry.id   AF-A0A3R7EBQ6-F1
#
_cell.length_a   1.000
_cell.length_b   1.000
_cell.length_c   1.000
_cell.angle_alpha   90.00
_cell.angle_beta   90.00
_cell.angle_gamma   90.00
#
_symmetry.space_group_name_H-M   'P 1'
#
loop_
_entity.id
_entity.type
_entity.pdbx_description
1 polymer ?
#
loop_
_entity_poly.entity_id
_entity_poly.type
_entity_poly.pdbx_seq_one_letter_code
_entity_poly.pdbx_strand_id
1 'polypeptide(L)' 'MKMITLYLPDLYIKALDRLVDEKYYPNRAEAIRVAVRDLIKGELWSRTTHGSRSG' A
#
# COMPACT_ATOMS: atom_id res chain seq x y z
N MET A 1 0.74 -2.15 15.53
CA MET A 1 -0.20 -1.57 14.54
C MET A 1 -1.03 -0.52 15.24
N LYS A 2 -1.27 0.66 14.64
CA LYS A 2 -2.24 1.64 15.14
C LYS A 2 -3.51 1.55 14.28
N MET A 3 -4.69 1.71 14.88
CA MET A 3 -5.95 1.71 14.15
C MET A 3 -6.13 3.06 13.44
N ILE A 4 -6.52 3.01 12.17
CA ILE A 4 -6.91 4.18 11.38
C ILE A 4 -8.28 3.91 10.75
N THR A 5 -9.09 4.94 10.62
CA THR A 5 -10.36 4.90 9.88
C THR A 5 -10.20 5.76 8.62
N LEU A 6 -10.64 5.24 7.49
CA LEU A 6 -10.57 5.93 6.20
C LEU A 6 -11.82 5.59 5.38
N TYR A 7 -12.23 6.51 4.53
CA TYR A 7 -13.38 6.34 3.63
C TYR A 7 -12.87 6.06 2.22
N LEU A 8 -13.39 5.01 1.56
CA LEU A 8 -13.10 4.69 0.17
C LEU A 8 -14.40 4.61 -0.63
N PRO A 9 -14.38 4.95 -1.92
CA PRO A 9 -15.45 4.61 -2.85
C PRO A 9 -15.77 3.10 -2.83
N ASP A 10 -17.04 2.75 -2.97
CA ASP A 10 -17.51 1.36 -2.95
C ASP A 10 -16.79 0.46 -3.96
N LEU A 11 -16.43 1.01 -5.12
CA LEU A 11 -15.71 0.29 -6.16
C LEU A 11 -14.36 -0.26 -5.65
N TYR A 12 -13.65 0.52 -4.83
CA TYR A 12 -12.37 0.10 -4.27
C TYR A 12 -12.54 -0.92 -3.15
N ILE A 13 -13.60 -0.80 -2.35
CA ILE A 13 -13.93 -1.82 -1.35
C ILE A 13 -14.21 -3.17 -2.04
N LYS A 14 -15.00 -3.17 -3.12
CA LYS A 14 -15.27 -4.38 -3.92
C LYS A 14 -14.02 -4.96 -4.56
N ALA A 15 -13.11 -4.11 -5.03
CA ALA A 15 -11.82 -4.58 -5.56
C ALA A 15 -10.96 -5.23 -4.46
N LEU A 16 -10.90 -4.64 -3.26
CA LEU A 16 -10.21 -5.23 -2.10
C LEU A 16 -10.85 -6.55 -1.67
N ASP A 17 -12.17 -6.68 -1.74
CA ASP A 17 -12.87 -7.94 -1.47
C ASP A 17 -12.43 -9.04 -2.42
N ARG A 18 -12.45 -8.75 -3.71
CA ARG A 18 -12.02 -9.71 -4.73
C ARG A 18 -10.59 -10.22 -4.48
N LEU A 19 -9.68 -9.34 -4.08
CA LEU A 19 -8.30 -9.74 -3.75
C LEU A 19 -8.23 -10.70 -2.55
N VAL A 20 -9.13 -10.55 -1.58
CA VAL A 20 -9.19 -11.44 -0.41
C VAL A 20 -9.89 -12.76 -0.76
N ASP A 21 -10.97 -12.69 -1.52
CA ASP A 21 -11.76 -13.85 -1.95
C ASP A 21 -10.92 -14.79 -2.83
N GLU A 22 -10.13 -14.22 -3.75
CA GLU A 22 -9.19 -14.92 -4.62
C GLU A 22 -7.89 -15.34 -3.88
N LYS A 23 -7.82 -15.14 -2.56
CA LYS A 23 -6.70 -15.54 -1.66
C LYS A 23 -5.35 -14.88 -1.95
N TYR A 24 -5.32 -13.76 -2.67
CA TYR A 24 -4.09 -12.97 -2.83
C TYR A 24 -3.65 -12.33 -1.51
N TYR A 25 -4.61 -11.95 -0.66
CA TYR A 25 -4.34 -11.41 0.66
C TYR A 25 -5.24 -12.06 1.72
N PRO A 26 -4.77 -12.18 2.98
CA PRO A 26 -5.55 -12.78 4.04
C PRO A 26 -6.74 -11.93 4.49
N ASN A 27 -6.68 -10.61 4.29
CA ASN A 27 -7.76 -9.66 4.59
C ASN A 27 -7.49 -8.31 3.92
N ARG A 28 -8.53 -7.45 3.87
CA ARG A 28 -8.46 -6.11 3.26
C ARG A 28 -7.38 -5.24 3.89
N ALA A 29 -7.19 -5.34 5.21
CA ALA A 29 -6.23 -4.52 5.92
C ALA A 29 -4.78 -4.87 5.51
N GLU A 30 -4.49 -6.14 5.24
CA GLU A 30 -3.17 -6.54 4.73
C GLU A 30 -2.93 -6.05 3.31
N ALA A 31 -3.92 -6.16 2.42
CA ALA A 31 -3.84 -5.60 1.06
C ALA A 31 -3.54 -4.09 1.09
N ILE A 32 -4.25 -3.34 1.95
CA ILE A 32 -4.02 -1.90 2.12
C ILE A 32 -2.61 -1.62 2.66
N ARG A 33 -2.14 -2.36 3.67
CA ARG A 33 -0.79 -2.17 4.24
C ARG A 33 0.30 -2.42 3.20
N VAL A 34 0.14 -3.45 2.37
CA VAL A 34 1.07 -3.76 1.28
C VAL A 34 1.09 -2.64 0.25
N ALA A 35 -0.08 -2.18 -0.21
CA ALA A 35 -0.18 -1.08 -1.15
C ALA A 35 0.47 0.21 -0.63
N VAL A 36 0.21 0.58 0.64
CA VAL A 36 0.80 1.76 1.29
C VAL A 36 2.32 1.62 1.43
N ARG A 37 2.82 0.44 1.82
CA ARG A 37 4.25 0.18 1.92
C ARG A 37 4.94 0.33 0.57
N ASP A 38 4.37 -0.26 -0.47
CA ASP A 38 5.00 -0.28 -1.79
C ASP A 38 5.00 1.12 -2.42
N LEU A 39 3.94 1.92 -2.18
CA LEU A 39 3.90 3.35 -2.50
C LEU A 39 5.01 4.12 -1.78
N ILE A 40 5.15 3.96 -0.47
CA ILE A 40 6.19 4.64 0.35
C ILE A 40 7.58 4.29 -0.16
N LYS A 41 7.87 3.01 -0.41
CA LYS A 41 9.16 2.56 -0.93
C LYS A 41 9.47 3.20 -2.28
N GLY A 42 8.49 3.21 -3.19
CA GLY A 42 8.64 3.76 -4.54
C GLY A 42 8.89 5.27 -4.53
N GLU A 43 8.15 6.03 -3.72
CA GLU A 43 8.23 7.50 -3.72
C GLU A 43 9.34 8.06 -2.83
N LEU A 44 9.57 7.48 -1.65
CA LEU A 44 10.52 8.04 -0.69
C LEU A 44 11.94 7.48 -0.90
N TRP A 45 12.12 6.20 -1.22
CA TRP A 45 13.47 5.64 -1.34
C TRP A 45 14.10 5.89 -2.71
N SER A 46 13.32 6.04 -3.77
CA SER A 46 13.83 6.45 -5.09
C SER A 46 14.36 7.88 -5.11
N ARG A 47 13.84 8.77 -4.25
CA ARG A 47 14.29 10.17 -4.13
C ARG A 47 15.59 10.31 -3.34
N THR A 48 15.84 9.42 -2.37
CA THR A 48 17.03 9.51 -1.50
C THR A 48 18.31 9.00 -2.17
N THR A 49 18.21 8.14 -3.19
CA THR A 49 19.39 7.54 -3.86
C THR A 49 20.09 8.45 -4.87
N HIS A 50 19.56 9.66 -5.15
CA HIS A 50 20.14 10.62 -6.09
C HIS A 50 20.92 11.77 -5.42
N GLY A 51 21.29 11.64 -4.14
CA GLY A 51 21.90 12.72 -3.36
C GLY A 51 23.38 12.55 -2.95
N SER A 52 24.10 11.50 -3.33
CA SER A 52 25.51 11.32 -2.90
C SER A 52 26.33 10.45 -3.84
N ARG A 53 26.64 10.95 -5.04
CA ARG A 53 27.78 10.49 -5.86
C ARG A 53 28.46 11.65 -6.60
N SER A 54 28.69 12.74 -5.89
CA SER A 54 29.59 13.82 -6.32
C SER A 54 30.49 14.18 -5.16
N GLY A 55 31.62 13.48 -5.09
CA GLY A 55 32.75 13.68 -4.19
C GLY A 55 33.95 12.97 -4.81
#